data_AF-A0A090VT70-F1
#
_entry.id   AF-A0A090VT70-F1
#
_cell.length_a   1.000
_cell.length_b   1.000
_cell.length_c   1.000
_cell.angle_alpha   90.00
_cell.angle_beta   90.00
_cell.angle_gamma   90.00
#
_symmetry.space_group_name_H-M   'P 1'
#
loop_
_entity.id
_entity.type
_entity.pdbx_description
1 polymer ?
#
loop_
_entity_poly.entity_id
_entity_poly.type
_entity_poly.pdbx_seq_one_letter_code
_entity_poly.pdbx_strand_id
1 'polypeptide(L)'
;MFHKTRFDVSKLDQWERIFEYAETKGMFLHFKTHETETDHLMDKGVFGIEGKLYYRELIARFGHHLSMNWNLGEENNQPIDEVKKVANYVSELDAYSSHLVIHTFPNKDDRYAELIGNQSPLTGASLQLKHPDFNDVHARVLKWREKSNATGKKWALAVDEPGKANIALLPDDEDPEHNYARARAMWGTLMAGGYGVEWYFGYASPNSDLTCQDFRSRDLFWDQNRYALQFFNNHIPFWEMEPRDDLIEDEFSYCLAKEAEVYVVYTEANADKIKLNIGESEQIFEVKWFDPRNGGNLQEGSVTSVKAKGIVSLGAPPSALGKDWVVMLNLSK
;
A
#
# COMPACT_ATOMS: atom_id res chain seq x y z
N MET A 1 11.81 28.49 23.53
CA MET A 1 11.58 27.51 24.61
C MET A 1 10.56 26.51 24.08
N PHE A 2 10.85 25.21 24.15
CA PHE A 2 9.92 24.18 23.70
C PHE A 2 8.93 23.85 24.82
N HIS A 3 7.63 23.97 24.56
CA HIS A 3 6.56 23.70 25.53
C HIS A 3 5.80 22.44 25.11
N LYS A 4 5.64 21.49 26.03
CA LYS A 4 5.01 20.18 25.76
C LYS A 4 3.53 20.10 26.12
N THR A 5 2.99 21.18 26.70
CA THR A 5 1.60 21.29 27.17
C THR A 5 0.88 22.50 26.59
N ARG A 6 1.48 23.15 25.59
CA ARG A 6 0.94 24.35 24.93
C ARG A 6 1.18 24.23 23.43
N PHE A 7 0.15 24.54 22.64
CA PHE A 7 0.21 24.48 21.20
C PHE A 7 0.34 25.88 20.61
N ASP A 8 1.15 26.01 19.56
CA ASP A 8 1.16 27.20 18.73
C ASP A 8 0.01 27.08 17.73
N VAL A 9 -1.12 27.72 18.06
CA VAL A 9 -2.32 27.69 17.22
C VAL A 9 -2.07 28.26 15.82
N SER A 10 -1.11 29.18 15.66
CA SER A 10 -0.78 29.73 14.34
C SER A 10 -0.14 28.67 13.43
N LYS A 11 0.57 27.70 14.01
CA LYS A 11 1.15 26.57 13.27
C LYS A 11 0.09 25.52 12.94
N LEU A 12 -0.84 25.28 13.85
CA LEU A 12 -1.96 24.37 13.60
C LEU A 12 -2.91 24.94 12.52
N ASP A 13 -3.17 26.24 12.51
CA ASP A 13 -3.97 26.89 11.46
C ASP A 13 -3.28 26.84 10.08
N GLN A 14 -1.94 26.81 10.04
CA GLN A 14 -1.21 26.59 8.79
C GLN A 14 -1.39 25.17 8.25
N TRP A 15 -1.39 24.17 9.13
CA TRP A 15 -1.67 22.78 8.76
C TRP A 15 -3.10 22.59 8.26
N GLU A 16 -4.10 23.19 8.92
CA GLU A 16 -5.50 23.11 8.49
C GLU A 16 -5.66 23.56 7.02
N ARG A 17 -5.02 24.67 6.63
CA ARG A 17 -5.08 25.17 5.26
C ARG A 17 -4.55 24.17 4.23
N ILE A 18 -3.55 23.37 4.60
CA ILE A 18 -2.99 22.34 3.73
C ILE A 18 -3.97 21.17 3.64
N PHE A 19 -4.52 20.72 4.77
CA PHE A 19 -5.44 19.59 4.84
C PHE A 19 -6.77 19.89 4.16
N GLU A 20 -7.38 21.06 4.38
CA GLU A 20 -8.56 21.51 3.66
C GLU A 20 -8.33 21.50 2.14
N TYR A 21 -7.18 22.04 1.70
CA TYR A 21 -6.86 22.03 0.27
C TYR A 21 -6.68 20.62 -0.28
N ALA A 22 -5.95 19.75 0.44
CA ALA A 22 -5.77 18.35 0.07
C ALA A 22 -7.11 17.60 -0.03
N GLU A 23 -8.05 17.89 0.86
CA GLU A 23 -9.41 17.35 0.81
C GLU A 23 -10.18 17.81 -0.44
N THR A 24 -10.04 19.09 -0.88
CA THR A 24 -10.63 19.53 -2.16
C THR A 24 -10.05 18.80 -3.39
N LYS A 25 -8.90 18.13 -3.22
CA LYS A 25 -8.27 17.29 -4.24
C LYS A 25 -8.59 15.80 -4.09
N GLY A 26 -9.35 15.42 -3.06
CA GLY A 26 -9.66 14.03 -2.77
C GLY A 26 -8.46 13.23 -2.27
N MET A 27 -7.47 13.88 -1.65
CA MET A 27 -6.31 13.20 -1.10
C MET A 27 -6.67 12.45 0.19
N PHE A 28 -6.07 11.28 0.38
CA PHE A 28 -6.06 10.57 1.66
C PHE A 28 -4.99 11.20 2.56
N LEU A 29 -5.38 11.60 3.77
CA LEU A 29 -4.47 12.23 4.73
C LEU A 29 -3.87 11.18 5.67
N HIS A 30 -2.58 10.89 5.50
CA HIS A 30 -1.86 9.98 6.38
C HIS A 30 -1.19 10.77 7.52
N PHE A 31 -1.80 10.80 8.71
CA PHE A 31 -1.25 11.54 9.85
C PHE A 31 -0.24 10.70 10.65
N LYS A 32 1.04 10.76 10.29
CA LYS A 32 2.14 10.27 11.14
C LYS A 32 2.34 11.22 12.31
N THR A 33 2.01 10.77 13.53
CA THR A 33 1.93 11.68 14.69
C THR A 33 3.28 12.00 15.32
N HIS A 34 4.27 11.15 15.15
CA HIS A 34 5.64 11.39 15.61
C HIS A 34 6.60 10.43 14.91
N GLU A 35 7.89 10.78 14.94
CA GLU A 35 9.01 9.99 14.44
C GLU A 35 9.74 9.30 15.61
N THR A 36 10.59 8.31 15.32
CA THR A 36 11.47 7.65 16.32
C THR A 36 12.31 8.66 17.11
N GLU A 37 12.70 9.77 16.49
CA GLU A 37 13.54 10.83 17.06
C GLU A 37 12.78 11.66 18.10
N THR A 38 11.45 11.60 18.07
CA THR A 38 10.55 12.47 18.85
C THR A 38 9.59 11.71 19.77
N ASP A 39 9.52 10.39 19.66
CA ASP A 39 8.61 9.53 20.43
C ASP A 39 8.86 9.53 21.95
N HIS A 40 10.08 9.89 22.39
CA HIS A 40 10.44 10.09 23.81
C HIS A 40 10.35 11.56 24.26
N LEU A 41 10.03 12.49 23.35
CA LEU A 41 10.00 13.92 23.66
C LEU A 41 8.85 14.22 24.64
N MET A 42 7.68 13.64 24.42
CA MET A 42 6.53 13.77 25.32
C MET A 42 6.61 12.74 26.44
N ASP A 43 6.37 13.18 27.67
CA ASP A 43 6.26 12.36 28.88
C ASP A 43 7.47 11.38 29.09
N LYS A 44 8.62 11.68 28.47
CA LYS A 44 9.82 10.83 28.46
C LYS A 44 9.56 9.44 27.86
N GLY A 45 8.65 9.33 26.88
CA GLY A 45 8.33 8.08 26.18
C GLY A 45 7.32 7.18 26.87
N VAL A 46 6.73 7.62 27.99
CA VAL A 46 5.61 6.93 28.65
C VAL A 46 4.32 7.68 28.33
N PHE A 47 3.22 7.01 28.02
CA PHE A 47 1.98 7.71 27.71
C PHE A 47 1.39 8.41 28.95
N GLY A 48 1.54 9.74 29.01
CA GLY A 48 1.20 10.57 30.16
C GLY A 48 0.31 11.76 29.81
N ILE A 49 0.53 12.89 30.48
CA ILE A 49 -0.32 14.08 30.32
C ILE A 49 0.00 14.80 29.01
N GLU A 50 1.27 14.86 28.63
CA GLU A 50 1.71 15.57 27.42
C GLU A 50 1.15 14.85 26.16
N GLY A 51 1.28 13.53 26.08
CA GLY A 51 0.70 12.72 25.00
C GLY A 51 -0.82 12.78 24.96
N LYS A 52 -1.51 12.76 26.11
CA LYS A 52 -2.98 12.90 26.16
C LYS A 52 -3.44 14.26 25.64
N LEU A 53 -2.74 15.33 25.97
CA LEU A 53 -3.03 16.67 25.46
C LEU A 53 -2.75 16.75 23.96
N TYR A 54 -1.66 16.15 23.50
CA TYR A 54 -1.28 16.08 22.08
C TYR A 54 -2.35 15.44 21.21
N TYR A 55 -2.77 14.21 21.52
CA TYR A 55 -3.82 13.54 20.74
C TYR A 55 -5.18 14.22 20.86
N ARG A 56 -5.52 14.82 22.01
CA ARG A 56 -6.76 15.62 22.14
C ARG A 56 -6.79 16.81 21.20
N GLU A 57 -5.68 17.54 21.12
CA GLU A 57 -5.61 18.70 20.23
C GLU A 57 -5.67 18.28 18.77
N LEU A 58 -4.88 17.28 18.36
CA LEU A 58 -4.88 16.81 16.98
C LEU A 58 -6.24 16.28 16.54
N ILE A 59 -6.88 15.41 17.34
CA ILE A 59 -8.16 14.80 16.97
C ILE A 59 -9.28 15.84 16.99
N ALA A 60 -9.33 16.72 18.00
CA ALA A 60 -10.35 17.76 18.06
C ALA A 60 -10.23 18.77 16.92
N ARG A 61 -9.01 18.98 16.40
CA ARG A 61 -8.75 19.97 15.37
C ARG A 61 -8.82 19.40 13.95
N PHE A 62 -8.35 18.17 13.72
CA PHE A 62 -8.18 17.62 12.38
C PHE A 62 -9.00 16.34 12.13
N GLY A 63 -9.62 15.76 13.16
CA GLY A 63 -10.37 14.51 13.03
C GLY A 63 -11.63 14.62 12.17
N HIS A 64 -12.06 15.83 11.79
CA HIS A 64 -13.23 16.05 10.94
C HIS A 64 -12.98 15.79 9.45
N HIS A 65 -11.73 15.59 9.02
CA HIS A 65 -11.41 15.31 7.63
C HIS A 65 -11.94 13.94 7.18
N LEU A 66 -12.39 13.86 5.92
CA LEU A 66 -13.23 12.74 5.45
C LEU A 66 -12.46 11.45 5.17
N SER A 67 -11.20 11.57 4.71
CA SER A 67 -10.39 10.45 4.24
C SER A 67 -9.01 10.52 4.86
N MET A 68 -8.82 9.79 5.96
CA MET A 68 -7.58 9.84 6.72
C MET A 68 -7.29 8.57 7.52
N ASN A 69 -6.05 8.44 7.98
CA ASN A 69 -5.69 7.59 9.11
C ASN A 69 -4.95 8.37 10.20
N TRP A 70 -4.97 7.81 11.40
CA TRP A 70 -4.01 8.12 12.45
C TRP A 70 -2.92 7.07 12.46
N ASN A 71 -1.68 7.47 12.21
CA ASN A 71 -0.52 6.61 12.36
C ASN A 71 0.22 6.98 13.65
N LEU A 72 0.20 6.05 14.61
CA LEU A 72 0.69 6.25 15.99
C LEU A 72 2.21 6.32 16.13
N GLY A 73 2.94 6.48 15.03
CA GLY A 73 4.36 6.73 15.03
C GLY A 73 5.03 6.10 13.82
N GLU A 74 5.88 6.89 13.19
CA GLU A 74 6.87 6.48 12.20
C GLU A 74 8.01 5.72 12.92
N GLU A 75 8.60 4.73 12.22
CA GLU A 75 9.56 3.75 12.77
C GLU A 75 9.36 3.29 14.24
N ASN A 76 8.10 3.15 14.69
CA ASN A 76 7.79 3.11 16.11
C ASN A 76 8.49 1.97 16.87
N ASN A 77 9.36 2.35 17.82
CA ASN A 77 10.10 1.43 18.69
C ASN A 77 9.64 1.46 20.17
N GLN A 78 8.60 2.23 20.49
CA GLN A 78 8.08 2.35 21.85
C GLN A 78 7.68 0.97 22.43
N PRO A 79 7.72 0.77 23.76
CA PRO A 79 7.23 -0.49 24.33
C PRO A 79 5.80 -0.81 23.89
N ILE A 80 5.50 -2.08 23.58
CA ILE A 80 4.18 -2.51 23.07
C ILE A 80 3.04 -2.10 24.01
N ASP A 81 3.26 -2.14 25.32
CA ASP A 81 2.27 -1.70 26.30
C ASP A 81 1.97 -0.20 26.20
N GLU A 82 2.94 0.64 25.85
CA GLU A 82 2.72 2.07 25.61
C GLU A 82 1.95 2.29 24.30
N VAL A 83 2.30 1.57 23.23
CA VAL A 83 1.55 1.59 21.97
C VAL A 83 0.07 1.24 22.20
N LYS A 84 -0.21 0.19 22.99
CA LYS A 84 -1.58 -0.21 23.33
C LYS A 84 -2.31 0.87 24.13
N LYS A 85 -1.65 1.54 25.08
CA LYS A 85 -2.26 2.66 25.83
C LYS A 85 -2.64 3.82 24.91
N VAL A 86 -1.74 4.22 24.01
CA VAL A 86 -1.99 5.28 23.03
C VAL A 86 -3.13 4.88 22.09
N ALA A 87 -3.08 3.67 21.53
CA ALA A 87 -4.10 3.19 20.60
C ALA A 87 -5.50 3.14 21.22
N ASN A 88 -5.62 2.65 22.47
CA ASN A 88 -6.89 2.67 23.19
C ASN A 88 -7.39 4.10 23.42
N TYR A 89 -6.51 5.00 23.86
CA TYR A 89 -6.89 6.38 24.09
C TYR A 89 -7.36 7.10 22.81
N VAL A 90 -6.63 6.92 21.70
CA VAL A 90 -7.00 7.50 20.40
C VAL A 90 -8.32 6.90 19.90
N SER A 91 -8.50 5.58 19.99
CA SER A 91 -9.74 4.93 19.57
C SER A 91 -10.96 5.32 20.40
N GLU A 92 -10.80 5.64 21.69
CA GLU A 92 -11.89 6.13 22.55
C GLU A 92 -12.20 7.61 22.33
N LEU A 93 -11.18 8.38 21.92
CA LEU A 93 -11.25 9.83 21.76
C LEU A 93 -11.78 10.24 20.37
N ASP A 94 -11.40 9.50 19.33
CA ASP A 94 -11.80 9.77 17.96
C ASP A 94 -13.25 9.36 17.69
N ALA A 95 -14.13 10.35 17.59
CA ALA A 95 -15.56 10.16 17.37
C ALA A 95 -15.89 9.50 16.01
N TYR A 96 -14.96 9.52 15.06
CA TYR A 96 -15.18 9.00 13.70
C TYR A 96 -14.69 7.56 13.52
N SER A 97 -14.00 6.99 14.53
CA SER A 97 -13.39 5.66 14.42
C SER A 97 -12.49 5.54 13.17
N SER A 98 -11.67 6.57 12.94
CA SER A 98 -10.79 6.64 11.76
C SER A 98 -9.85 5.44 11.70
N HIS A 99 -9.34 5.15 10.51
CA HIS A 99 -8.34 4.10 10.34
C HIS A 99 -7.13 4.38 11.25
N LEU A 100 -6.69 3.39 12.01
CA LEU A 100 -5.69 3.55 13.07
C LEU A 100 -4.59 2.52 12.82
N VAL A 101 -3.39 3.02 12.55
CA VAL A 101 -2.25 2.23 12.11
C VAL A 101 -1.00 2.55 12.93
N ILE A 102 0.03 1.73 12.74
CA ILE A 102 1.37 1.97 13.25
C ILE A 102 2.39 1.59 12.18
N HIS A 103 3.45 2.37 12.10
CA HIS A 103 4.61 2.10 11.26
C HIS A 103 5.75 1.50 12.09
N THR A 104 6.55 0.63 11.48
CA THR A 104 7.67 -0.05 12.15
C THR A 104 8.90 -0.02 11.29
N PHE A 105 10.08 -0.07 11.90
CA PHE A 105 11.34 -0.32 11.17
C PHE A 105 11.25 -1.52 10.18
N PRO A 106 12.05 -1.55 9.09
CA PRO A 106 11.89 -2.53 8.01
C PRO A 106 12.06 -4.02 8.36
N ASN A 107 12.54 -4.31 9.58
CA ASN A 107 12.71 -5.68 10.11
C ASN A 107 12.10 -5.83 11.51
N LYS A 108 11.14 -4.97 11.85
CA LYS A 108 10.47 -4.94 13.14
C LYS A 108 8.96 -5.08 12.99
N ASP A 109 8.50 -5.51 11.83
CA ASP A 109 7.11 -5.81 11.56
C ASP A 109 6.59 -6.94 12.45
N ASP A 110 7.44 -7.83 12.97
CA ASP A 110 7.07 -8.88 13.93
C ASP A 110 6.31 -8.33 15.15
N ARG A 111 6.54 -7.06 15.51
CA ARG A 111 5.79 -6.31 16.54
C ARG A 111 4.28 -6.30 16.30
N TYR A 112 3.82 -6.32 15.04
CA TYR A 112 2.39 -6.38 14.73
C TYR A 112 1.72 -7.64 15.31
N ALA A 113 2.45 -8.74 15.53
CA ALA A 113 1.90 -9.96 16.09
C ALA A 113 1.30 -9.76 17.50
N GLU A 114 1.80 -8.78 18.26
CA GLU A 114 1.31 -8.44 19.60
C GLU A 114 0.16 -7.43 19.59
N LEU A 115 -0.26 -6.99 18.39
CA LEU A 115 -1.20 -5.88 18.18
C LEU A 115 -2.44 -6.29 17.38
N ILE A 116 -2.36 -7.32 16.53
CA ILE A 116 -3.48 -7.84 15.74
C ILE A 116 -4.61 -8.44 16.60
N GLY A 117 -5.83 -8.48 16.04
CA GLY A 117 -6.98 -9.10 16.68
C GLY A 117 -7.53 -8.30 17.86
N ASN A 118 -7.83 -8.98 18.97
CA ASN A 118 -8.33 -8.32 20.19
C ASN A 118 -7.21 -7.73 21.07
N GLN A 119 -5.96 -7.77 20.61
CA GLN A 119 -4.81 -7.30 21.40
C GLN A 119 -4.67 -5.78 21.40
N SER A 120 -5.27 -5.09 20.43
CA SER A 120 -5.32 -3.63 20.34
C SER A 120 -6.54 -3.18 19.51
N PRO A 121 -6.88 -1.88 19.50
CA PRO A 121 -7.91 -1.32 18.61
C PRO A 121 -7.36 -0.92 17.23
N LEU A 122 -6.09 -1.21 16.93
CA LEU A 122 -5.52 -0.93 15.61
C LEU A 122 -6.31 -1.66 14.52
N THR A 123 -6.52 -0.98 13.41
CA THR A 123 -7.27 -1.48 12.25
C THR A 123 -6.38 -1.76 11.05
N GLY A 124 -5.08 -1.47 11.15
CA GLY A 124 -4.15 -1.69 10.06
C GLY A 124 -2.68 -1.54 10.44
N ALA A 125 -1.84 -1.64 9.41
CA ALA A 125 -0.41 -1.42 9.50
C ALA A 125 0.08 -0.57 8.32
N SER A 126 1.09 0.24 8.62
CA SER A 126 1.86 1.02 7.66
C SER A 126 3.23 0.36 7.51
N LEU A 127 3.45 -0.38 6.43
CA LEU A 127 4.65 -1.22 6.29
C LEU A 127 5.84 -0.43 5.76
N GLN A 128 6.95 -0.51 6.48
CA GLN A 128 8.28 -0.15 5.98
C GLN A 128 9.04 -1.39 5.55
N LEU A 129 9.76 -1.31 4.44
CA LEU A 129 10.52 -2.42 3.85
C LEU A 129 11.93 -1.96 3.48
N LYS A 130 12.77 -2.86 2.95
CA LYS A 130 14.20 -2.53 2.77
C LYS A 130 14.88 -3.12 1.57
N HIS A 131 14.24 -4.02 0.82
CA HIS A 131 14.93 -4.68 -0.27
C HIS A 131 15.22 -3.67 -1.38
N PRO A 132 16.47 -3.53 -1.87
CA PRO A 132 16.80 -2.54 -2.90
C PRO A 132 15.99 -2.73 -4.18
N ASP A 133 15.67 -3.97 -4.52
CA ASP A 133 14.83 -4.29 -5.67
C ASP A 133 13.36 -4.57 -5.31
N PHE A 134 12.90 -4.20 -4.11
CA PHE A 134 11.50 -4.35 -3.67
C PHE A 134 10.94 -5.79 -3.60
N ASN A 135 11.80 -6.82 -3.65
CA ASN A 135 11.39 -8.23 -3.67
C ASN A 135 10.70 -8.72 -2.38
N ASP A 136 10.75 -7.95 -1.29
CA ASP A 136 10.14 -8.30 -0.02
C ASP A 136 8.68 -7.82 0.13
N VAL A 137 8.18 -7.01 -0.79
CA VAL A 137 6.88 -6.30 -0.65
C VAL A 137 5.69 -7.25 -0.66
N HIS A 138 5.45 -7.95 -1.76
CA HIS A 138 4.25 -8.77 -1.95
C HIS A 138 4.08 -9.80 -0.82
N ALA A 139 5.14 -10.59 -0.56
CA ALA A 139 5.14 -11.60 0.49
C ALA A 139 4.95 -11.00 1.89
N ARG A 140 5.40 -9.77 2.14
CA ARG A 140 5.22 -9.11 3.43
C ARG A 140 3.78 -8.67 3.67
N VAL A 141 3.12 -8.15 2.65
CA VAL A 141 1.70 -7.80 2.72
C VAL A 141 0.87 -9.06 2.96
N LEU A 142 1.12 -10.13 2.20
CA LEU A 142 0.43 -11.42 2.39
C LEU A 142 0.59 -11.98 3.81
N LYS A 143 1.81 -11.97 4.36
CA LYS A 143 2.10 -12.43 5.73
C LYS A 143 1.20 -11.75 6.76
N TRP A 144 1.09 -10.42 6.72
CA TRP A 144 0.29 -9.68 7.71
C TRP A 144 -1.20 -9.73 7.44
N ARG A 145 -1.58 -9.86 6.18
CA ARG A 145 -2.95 -10.12 5.79
C ARG A 145 -3.43 -11.46 6.36
N GLU A 146 -2.68 -12.54 6.15
CA GLU A 146 -2.99 -13.87 6.67
C GLU A 146 -3.08 -13.85 8.20
N LYS A 147 -2.05 -13.31 8.87
CA LYS A 147 -1.98 -13.24 10.34
C LYS A 147 -3.14 -12.47 10.94
N SER A 148 -3.46 -11.28 10.41
CA SER A 148 -4.57 -10.47 10.92
C SER A 148 -5.91 -11.15 10.65
N ASN A 149 -6.15 -11.65 9.43
CA ASN A 149 -7.38 -12.36 9.07
C ASN A 149 -7.63 -13.58 9.96
N ALA A 150 -6.58 -14.34 10.32
CA ALA A 150 -6.68 -15.49 11.21
C ALA A 150 -7.18 -15.15 12.63
N THR A 151 -7.13 -13.88 13.03
CA THR A 151 -7.70 -13.42 14.32
C THR A 151 -9.20 -13.15 14.26
N GLY A 152 -9.81 -13.21 13.07
CA GLY A 152 -11.19 -12.76 12.84
C GLY A 152 -11.34 -11.24 12.71
N LYS A 153 -10.27 -10.46 12.88
CA LYS A 153 -10.24 -9.02 12.59
C LYS A 153 -9.25 -8.72 11.48
N LYS A 154 -9.78 -8.49 10.28
CA LYS A 154 -8.99 -8.13 9.11
C LYS A 154 -8.35 -6.75 9.33
N TRP A 155 -7.08 -6.63 9.00
CA TRP A 155 -6.39 -5.34 8.94
C TRP A 155 -6.34 -4.83 7.50
N ALA A 156 -6.49 -3.52 7.33
CA ALA A 156 -6.12 -2.85 6.09
C ALA A 156 -4.61 -2.54 6.13
N LEU A 157 -3.88 -2.89 5.08
CA LEU A 157 -2.42 -2.79 5.04
C LEU A 157 -2.01 -1.87 3.89
N ALA A 158 -1.13 -0.91 4.18
CA ALA A 158 -0.41 -0.15 3.17
C ALA A 158 1.08 -0.41 3.26
N VAL A 159 1.77 -0.15 2.16
CA VAL A 159 3.24 -0.13 2.11
C VAL A 159 3.67 1.31 1.97
N ASP A 160 4.11 1.89 3.07
CA ASP A 160 4.38 3.32 3.22
C ASP A 160 5.76 3.68 2.69
N GLU A 161 6.71 2.79 2.95
CA GLU A 161 8.12 2.99 2.62
C GLU A 161 8.69 1.71 2.03
N PRO A 162 8.39 1.44 0.75
CA PRO A 162 9.01 0.35 0.03
C PRO A 162 10.47 0.70 -0.30
N GLY A 163 11.31 -0.33 -0.35
CA GLY A 163 12.67 -0.19 -0.85
C GLY A 163 13.71 0.21 0.19
N LYS A 164 14.97 0.27 -0.22
CA LYS A 164 16.09 0.52 0.69
C LYS A 164 16.25 2.02 0.97
N ALA A 165 16.47 2.40 2.23
CA ALA A 165 16.56 3.80 2.68
C ALA A 165 17.49 4.71 1.85
N ASN A 166 18.57 4.20 1.25
CA ASN A 166 19.48 5.06 0.48
C ASN A 166 19.07 5.25 -0.99
N ILE A 167 18.19 4.41 -1.54
CA ILE A 167 17.86 4.38 -2.98
C ILE A 167 16.34 4.55 -3.17
N ALA A 168 15.54 3.68 -2.54
CA ALA A 168 14.08 3.60 -2.66
C ALA A 168 13.57 4.01 -4.05
N LEU A 169 12.69 5.00 -4.18
CA LEU A 169 12.24 5.50 -5.49
C LEU A 169 13.24 6.51 -6.06
N LEU A 170 13.99 6.09 -7.08
CA LEU A 170 14.95 6.93 -7.80
C LEU A 170 14.25 7.95 -8.72
N PRO A 171 14.91 9.04 -9.12
CA PRO A 171 14.43 9.96 -10.15
C PRO A 171 14.56 9.37 -11.57
N ASP A 172 13.82 9.94 -12.53
CA ASP A 172 13.75 9.48 -13.93
C ASP A 172 15.12 9.49 -14.65
N ASP A 173 16.08 10.32 -14.21
CA ASP A 173 17.42 10.36 -14.78
C ASP A 173 18.34 9.24 -14.27
N GLU A 174 17.99 8.60 -13.14
CA GLU A 174 18.70 7.44 -12.59
C GLU A 174 17.96 6.12 -12.85
N ASP A 175 16.63 6.11 -12.79
CA ASP A 175 15.75 5.00 -13.17
C ASP A 175 14.68 5.47 -14.16
N PRO A 176 14.94 5.43 -15.47
CA PRO A 176 14.04 5.99 -16.48
C PRO A 176 12.81 5.13 -16.78
N GLU A 177 12.72 3.91 -16.26
CA GLU A 177 11.57 3.01 -16.50
C GLU A 177 10.79 2.66 -15.22
N HIS A 178 11.40 2.81 -14.03
CA HIS A 178 10.83 2.45 -12.72
C HIS A 178 10.33 1.01 -12.65
N ASN A 179 10.99 0.09 -13.34
CA ASN A 179 10.48 -1.28 -13.55
C ASN A 179 10.24 -2.00 -12.21
N TYR A 180 11.20 -1.97 -11.28
CA TYR A 180 11.06 -2.69 -10.01
C TYR A 180 10.11 -1.99 -9.04
N ALA A 181 10.12 -0.65 -8.98
CA ALA A 181 9.17 0.11 -8.18
C ALA A 181 7.74 -0.17 -8.64
N ARG A 182 7.48 -0.14 -9.96
CA ARG A 182 6.17 -0.50 -10.53
C ARG A 182 5.82 -1.96 -10.25
N ALA A 183 6.68 -2.90 -10.65
CA ALA A 183 6.35 -4.31 -10.64
C ALA A 183 6.23 -4.91 -9.23
N ARG A 184 7.25 -4.70 -8.42
CA ARG A 184 7.43 -5.44 -7.18
C ARG A 184 6.90 -4.69 -5.98
N ALA A 185 6.93 -3.35 -6.00
CA ALA A 185 6.35 -2.53 -4.94
C ALA A 185 4.89 -2.15 -5.21
N MET A 186 4.59 -1.43 -6.30
CA MET A 186 3.23 -0.97 -6.56
C MET A 186 2.27 -2.13 -6.85
N TRP A 187 2.50 -2.89 -7.92
CA TRP A 187 1.66 -4.04 -8.27
C TRP A 187 1.78 -5.15 -7.22
N GLY A 188 2.97 -5.36 -6.64
CA GLY A 188 3.14 -6.28 -5.52
C GLY A 188 2.24 -5.95 -4.33
N THR A 189 2.12 -4.69 -3.93
CA THR A 189 1.23 -4.29 -2.82
C THR A 189 -0.24 -4.49 -3.17
N LEU A 190 -0.67 -3.99 -4.34
CA LEU A 190 -2.07 -4.01 -4.76
C LEU A 190 -2.58 -5.44 -5.00
N MET A 191 -1.76 -6.28 -5.64
CA MET A 191 -2.11 -7.68 -5.91
C MET A 191 -2.10 -8.54 -4.64
N ALA A 192 -1.36 -8.14 -3.59
CA ALA A 192 -1.44 -8.77 -2.26
C ALA A 192 -2.65 -8.30 -1.44
N GLY A 193 -3.52 -7.45 -2.00
CA GLY A 193 -4.71 -6.91 -1.34
C GLY A 193 -4.42 -5.76 -0.38
N GLY A 194 -3.27 -5.09 -0.50
CA GLY A 194 -2.99 -3.84 0.20
C GLY A 194 -3.84 -2.68 -0.34
N TYR A 195 -4.16 -1.69 0.51
CA TYR A 195 -5.01 -0.57 0.11
C TYR A 195 -4.25 0.58 -0.57
N GLY A 196 -2.92 0.60 -0.49
CA GLY A 196 -2.11 1.65 -1.07
C GLY A 196 -0.61 1.46 -0.88
N VAL A 197 0.15 2.18 -1.69
CA VAL A 197 1.61 2.31 -1.60
C VAL A 197 1.98 3.79 -1.53
N GLU A 198 2.90 4.16 -0.65
CA GLU A 198 3.50 5.49 -0.55
C GLU A 198 4.99 5.39 -0.92
N TRP A 199 5.62 6.54 -1.23
CA TRP A 199 6.94 6.55 -1.86
C TRP A 199 7.92 7.44 -1.12
N TYR A 200 8.99 6.80 -0.64
CA TYR A 200 10.15 7.46 -0.06
C TYR A 200 11.26 7.63 -1.11
N PHE A 201 11.86 8.82 -1.16
CA PHE A 201 12.88 9.20 -2.15
C PHE A 201 14.25 9.05 -1.52
N GLY A 202 14.85 7.86 -1.55
CA GLY A 202 16.03 7.52 -0.76
C GLY A 202 17.12 8.59 -0.66
N TYR A 203 17.79 8.67 0.49
CA TYR A 203 18.62 9.82 0.85
C TYR A 203 19.89 10.05 0.02
N ALA A 204 20.28 9.12 -0.86
CA ALA A 204 21.57 9.15 -1.56
C ALA A 204 21.49 9.50 -3.07
N SER A 205 20.37 10.07 -3.52
CA SER A 205 20.12 10.48 -4.92
C SER A 205 19.80 11.99 -5.03
N PRO A 206 19.94 12.64 -6.20
CA PRO A 206 19.33 13.94 -6.45
C PRO A 206 17.83 13.93 -6.17
N ASN A 207 17.28 15.07 -5.71
CA ASN A 207 15.89 15.18 -5.29
C ASN A 207 15.47 14.07 -4.30
N SER A 208 16.33 13.81 -3.31
CA SER A 208 16.09 12.86 -2.21
C SER A 208 15.07 13.39 -1.19
N ASP A 209 14.70 12.58 -0.22
CA ASP A 209 13.91 12.92 0.97
C ASP A 209 14.42 14.17 1.69
N LEU A 210 15.74 14.38 1.70
CA LEU A 210 16.39 15.54 2.34
C LEU A 210 16.40 16.79 1.45
N THR A 211 16.26 16.65 0.13
CA THR A 211 16.59 17.73 -0.82
C THR A 211 15.55 17.97 -1.90
N CYS A 212 14.50 17.15 -1.98
CA CYS A 212 13.48 17.24 -3.03
C CYS A 212 12.74 18.57 -2.91
N GLN A 213 12.74 19.31 -4.02
CA GLN A 213 11.92 20.51 -4.21
C GLN A 213 11.08 20.40 -5.50
N ASP A 214 11.17 19.26 -6.20
CA ASP A 214 10.54 19.05 -7.49
C ASP A 214 10.13 17.58 -7.69
N PHE A 215 8.83 17.32 -7.51
CA PHE A 215 8.24 15.99 -7.72
C PHE A 215 8.23 15.58 -9.20
N ARG A 216 8.47 16.50 -10.16
CA ARG A 216 8.62 16.17 -11.59
C ARG A 216 9.93 15.46 -11.90
N SER A 217 10.83 15.33 -10.92
CA SER A 217 11.99 14.45 -11.03
C SER A 217 11.61 12.98 -11.25
N ARG A 218 10.34 12.62 -11.04
CA ARG A 218 9.76 11.27 -11.17
C ARG A 218 8.47 11.29 -12.00
N ASP A 219 8.43 12.12 -13.04
CA ASP A 219 7.22 12.44 -13.81
C ASP A 219 6.57 11.18 -14.40
N LEU A 220 7.37 10.31 -15.00
CA LEU A 220 6.90 9.04 -15.57
C LEU A 220 6.23 8.16 -14.51
N PHE A 221 6.75 8.17 -13.29
CA PHE A 221 6.27 7.28 -12.26
C PHE A 221 4.86 7.64 -11.79
N TRP A 222 4.52 8.93 -11.73
CA TRP A 222 3.17 9.37 -11.37
C TRP A 222 2.12 8.95 -12.40
N ASP A 223 2.51 8.90 -13.68
CA ASP A 223 1.68 8.34 -14.74
C ASP A 223 1.42 6.84 -14.54
N GLN A 224 2.44 6.07 -14.17
CA GLN A 224 2.30 4.64 -13.89
C GLN A 224 1.37 4.37 -12.69
N ASN A 225 1.45 5.19 -11.63
CA ASN A 225 0.51 5.12 -10.49
C ASN A 225 -0.93 5.41 -10.93
N ARG A 226 -1.13 6.42 -11.79
CA ARG A 226 -2.45 6.72 -12.35
C ARG A 226 -2.98 5.55 -13.18
N TYR A 227 -2.15 4.89 -13.97
CA TYR A 227 -2.56 3.73 -14.78
C TYR A 227 -3.00 2.55 -13.91
N ALA A 228 -2.27 2.24 -12.84
CA ALA A 228 -2.69 1.22 -11.88
C ALA A 228 -4.05 1.58 -11.26
N LEU A 229 -4.23 2.82 -10.78
CA LEU A 229 -5.49 3.27 -10.20
C LEU A 229 -6.66 3.17 -11.19
N GLN A 230 -6.44 3.52 -12.45
CA GLN A 230 -7.45 3.39 -13.51
C GLN A 230 -7.81 1.91 -13.76
N PHE A 231 -6.83 1.01 -13.78
CA PHE A 231 -7.09 -0.42 -13.96
C PHE A 231 -7.97 -0.97 -12.84
N PHE A 232 -7.57 -0.75 -11.58
CA PHE A 232 -8.31 -1.24 -10.42
C PHE A 232 -9.73 -0.67 -10.36
N ASN A 233 -9.91 0.63 -10.61
CA ASN A 233 -11.24 1.25 -10.52
C ASN A 233 -12.18 0.93 -11.68
N ASN A 234 -11.65 0.74 -12.90
CA ASN A 234 -12.49 0.68 -14.10
C ASN A 234 -12.68 -0.75 -14.64
N HIS A 235 -11.83 -1.70 -14.27
CA HIS A 235 -11.81 -3.02 -14.90
C HIS A 235 -12.14 -4.17 -13.96
N ILE A 236 -11.94 -4.03 -12.65
CA ILE A 236 -12.08 -5.15 -11.72
C ILE A 236 -12.84 -4.77 -10.43
N PRO A 237 -13.62 -5.68 -9.84
CA PRO A 237 -14.27 -5.45 -8.55
C PRO A 237 -13.29 -5.78 -7.40
N PHE A 238 -12.18 -5.05 -7.30
CA PHE A 238 -11.06 -5.43 -6.41
C PHE A 238 -11.45 -5.62 -4.93
N TRP A 239 -12.50 -4.96 -4.45
CA TRP A 239 -13.04 -5.10 -3.09
C TRP A 239 -13.73 -6.46 -2.84
N GLU A 240 -14.05 -7.21 -3.88
CA GLU A 240 -14.60 -8.58 -3.84
C GLU A 240 -13.55 -9.65 -4.14
N MET A 241 -12.31 -9.26 -4.46
CA MET A 241 -11.25 -10.17 -4.88
C MET A 241 -10.26 -10.46 -3.75
N GLU A 242 -9.60 -11.60 -3.83
CA GLU A 242 -8.63 -12.08 -2.85
C GLU A 242 -7.31 -12.45 -3.55
N PRO A 243 -6.14 -12.26 -2.90
CA PRO A 243 -4.86 -12.75 -3.43
C PRO A 243 -4.88 -14.27 -3.54
N ARG A 244 -4.48 -14.80 -4.71
CA ARG A 244 -4.60 -16.22 -5.08
C ARG A 244 -3.41 -16.73 -5.90
N ASP A 245 -2.21 -16.42 -5.43
CA ASP A 245 -0.96 -16.92 -6.02
C ASP A 245 -0.89 -18.45 -6.07
N ASP A 246 -1.70 -19.16 -5.27
CA ASP A 246 -1.87 -20.62 -5.36
C ASP A 246 -2.44 -21.11 -6.71
N LEU A 247 -3.01 -20.20 -7.53
CA LEU A 247 -3.59 -20.53 -8.84
C LEU A 247 -2.59 -20.42 -9.99
N ILE A 248 -1.41 -19.84 -9.78
CA ILE A 248 -0.35 -19.70 -10.80
C ILE A 248 0.77 -20.71 -10.56
N GLU A 249 1.49 -21.11 -11.62
CA GLU A 249 2.57 -22.12 -11.54
C GLU A 249 3.97 -21.50 -11.37
N ASP A 250 4.10 -20.18 -11.37
CA ASP A 250 5.39 -19.48 -11.32
C ASP A 250 5.56 -18.58 -10.08
N GLU A 251 6.81 -18.17 -9.82
CA GLU A 251 7.20 -17.39 -8.63
C GLU A 251 7.37 -15.88 -8.92
N PHE A 252 7.13 -15.43 -10.16
CA PHE A 252 7.41 -14.04 -10.59
C PHE A 252 6.14 -13.27 -10.98
N SER A 253 4.98 -13.89 -10.81
CA SER A 253 3.67 -13.31 -11.06
C SER A 253 2.87 -13.22 -9.77
N TYR A 254 1.85 -12.36 -9.77
CA TYR A 254 0.88 -12.21 -8.67
C TYR A 254 -0.51 -12.45 -9.20
N CYS A 255 -1.36 -13.10 -8.41
CA CYS A 255 -2.74 -13.36 -8.79
C CYS A 255 -3.72 -12.76 -7.79
N LEU A 256 -4.75 -12.09 -8.32
CA LEU A 256 -5.91 -11.61 -7.59
C LEU A 256 -7.15 -12.22 -8.24
N ALA A 257 -8.06 -12.79 -7.46
CA ALA A 257 -9.22 -13.48 -8.02
C ALA A 257 -10.50 -13.30 -7.19
N LYS A 258 -11.62 -13.15 -7.91
CA LYS A 258 -12.94 -13.58 -7.47
C LYS A 258 -13.23 -14.85 -8.25
N GLU A 259 -12.94 -16.00 -7.64
CA GLU A 259 -13.00 -17.30 -8.32
C GLU A 259 -14.32 -17.51 -9.06
N ALA A 260 -14.24 -18.18 -10.21
CA ALA A 260 -15.33 -18.43 -11.16
C ALA A 260 -15.95 -17.19 -11.81
N GLU A 261 -15.46 -15.97 -11.52
CA GLU A 261 -15.96 -14.74 -12.13
C GLU A 261 -14.85 -13.91 -12.78
N VAL A 262 -13.82 -13.52 -12.02
CA VAL A 262 -12.76 -12.63 -12.49
C VAL A 262 -11.41 -13.07 -11.93
N TYR A 263 -10.40 -13.15 -12.80
CA TYR A 263 -9.01 -13.41 -12.41
C TYR A 263 -8.11 -12.33 -13.00
N VAL A 264 -7.11 -11.91 -12.25
CA VAL A 264 -6.09 -10.96 -12.68
C VAL A 264 -4.73 -11.56 -12.37
N VAL A 265 -3.84 -11.57 -13.36
CA VAL A 265 -2.44 -11.95 -13.19
C VAL A 265 -1.57 -10.77 -13.59
N TYR A 266 -0.76 -10.27 -12.66
CA TYR A 266 0.34 -9.36 -12.98
C TYR A 266 1.60 -10.21 -13.14
N THR A 267 2.40 -9.95 -14.17
CA THR A 267 3.70 -10.60 -14.33
C THR A 267 4.76 -9.60 -14.74
N GLU A 268 5.97 -9.70 -14.17
CA GLU A 268 7.08 -8.80 -14.48
C GLU A 268 7.73 -9.12 -15.84
N ALA A 269 7.71 -10.39 -16.25
CA ALA A 269 8.36 -10.88 -17.46
C ALA A 269 7.76 -12.22 -17.91
N ASN A 270 8.12 -12.69 -19.11
CA ASN A 270 7.64 -13.96 -19.68
C ASN A 270 6.10 -14.06 -19.75
N ALA A 271 5.46 -12.96 -20.16
CA ALA A 271 4.01 -12.86 -20.24
C ALA A 271 3.36 -13.96 -21.11
N ASP A 272 4.09 -14.50 -22.09
CA ASP A 272 3.64 -15.59 -22.97
C ASP A 272 3.64 -16.99 -22.32
N LYS A 273 4.15 -17.12 -21.08
CA LYS A 273 4.31 -18.40 -20.38
C LYS A 273 3.37 -18.59 -19.20
N ILE A 274 2.53 -17.60 -18.90
CA ILE A 274 1.62 -17.65 -17.77
C ILE A 274 0.64 -18.79 -17.95
N LYS A 275 0.51 -19.59 -16.89
CA LYS A 275 -0.55 -20.57 -16.73
C LYS A 275 -1.33 -20.27 -15.47
N LEU A 276 -2.64 -20.43 -15.56
CA LEU A 276 -3.56 -20.12 -14.48
C LEU A 276 -4.55 -21.26 -14.31
N ASN A 277 -4.73 -21.71 -13.08
CA ASN A 277 -5.82 -22.62 -12.72
C ASN A 277 -7.11 -21.82 -12.52
N ILE A 278 -8.08 -22.03 -13.40
CA ILE A 278 -9.41 -21.38 -13.34
C ILE A 278 -10.53 -22.38 -13.03
N GLY A 279 -10.18 -23.56 -12.52
CA GLY A 279 -11.13 -24.62 -12.17
C GLY A 279 -11.74 -25.34 -13.37
N GLU A 280 -12.62 -26.31 -13.12
CA GLU A 280 -13.19 -27.22 -14.12
C GLU A 280 -14.70 -26.97 -14.37
N SER A 281 -15.13 -25.70 -14.34
CA SER A 281 -16.55 -25.34 -14.50
C SER A 281 -17.07 -25.45 -15.94
N GLU A 282 -16.18 -25.67 -16.92
CA GLU A 282 -16.46 -25.63 -18.36
C GLU A 282 -17.01 -24.27 -18.85
N GLN A 283 -16.99 -23.22 -18.01
CA GLN A 283 -17.33 -21.86 -18.41
C GLN A 283 -16.26 -21.27 -19.31
N ILE A 284 -16.64 -20.26 -20.10
CA ILE A 284 -15.74 -19.55 -20.99
C ILE A 284 -15.38 -18.22 -20.34
N PHE A 285 -14.09 -17.89 -20.36
CA PHE A 285 -13.56 -16.62 -19.89
C PHE A 285 -12.96 -15.87 -21.07
N GLU A 286 -13.26 -14.59 -21.20
CA GLU A 286 -12.56 -13.68 -22.10
C GLU A 286 -11.20 -13.32 -21.50
N VAL A 287 -10.17 -13.26 -22.34
CA VAL A 287 -8.79 -12.93 -21.95
C VAL A 287 -8.42 -11.57 -22.52
N LYS A 288 -7.98 -10.66 -21.65
CA LYS A 288 -7.58 -9.30 -22.01
C LYS A 288 -6.25 -8.92 -21.37
N TRP A 289 -5.53 -8.02 -22.03
CA TRP A 289 -4.21 -7.57 -21.62
C TRP A 289 -4.21 -6.07 -21.34
N PHE A 290 -3.55 -5.64 -20.26
CA PHE A 290 -3.34 -4.24 -19.94
C PHE A 290 -1.86 -3.95 -19.81
N ASP A 291 -1.41 -2.84 -20.39
CA ASP A 291 -0.01 -2.40 -20.32
C ASP A 291 0.19 -1.50 -19.09
N PRO A 292 0.78 -2.00 -17.99
CA PRO A 292 0.96 -1.21 -16.77
C PRO A 292 1.97 -0.05 -16.93
N ARG A 293 2.77 -0.04 -18.00
CA ARG A 293 3.77 1.02 -18.26
C ARG A 293 3.14 2.24 -18.93
N ASN A 294 2.22 1.98 -19.86
CA ASN A 294 1.67 2.99 -20.77
C ASN A 294 0.18 3.28 -20.52
N GLY A 295 -0.49 2.44 -19.73
CA GLY A 295 -1.93 2.53 -19.48
C GLY A 295 -2.76 2.29 -20.74
N GLY A 296 -3.90 2.96 -20.82
CA GLY A 296 -4.84 2.86 -21.94
C GLY A 296 -5.89 1.77 -21.77
N ASN A 297 -6.50 1.35 -22.88
CA ASN A 297 -7.57 0.35 -22.87
C ASN A 297 -7.01 -1.07 -22.76
N LEU A 298 -7.86 -1.99 -22.31
CA LEU A 298 -7.63 -3.43 -22.45
C LEU A 298 -7.44 -3.82 -23.92
N GLN A 299 -6.51 -4.74 -24.17
CA GLN A 299 -6.07 -5.17 -25.49
C GLN A 299 -6.27 -6.68 -25.69
N GLU A 300 -6.39 -7.10 -26.94
CA GLU A 300 -6.41 -8.52 -27.30
C GLU A 300 -4.98 -9.07 -27.35
N GLY A 301 -4.79 -10.30 -26.86
CA GLY A 301 -3.57 -11.07 -27.06
C GLY A 301 -3.74 -12.13 -28.15
N SER A 302 -2.81 -13.09 -28.20
CA SER A 302 -2.92 -14.23 -29.13
C SER A 302 -4.04 -15.21 -28.76
N VAL A 303 -4.46 -15.21 -27.49
CA VAL A 303 -5.62 -15.94 -26.98
C VAL A 303 -6.62 -14.91 -26.46
N THR A 304 -7.86 -14.99 -26.96
CA THR A 304 -8.94 -14.05 -26.60
C THR A 304 -10.00 -14.69 -25.71
N SER A 305 -10.04 -16.03 -25.63
CA SER A 305 -10.91 -16.76 -24.71
C SER A 305 -10.31 -18.11 -24.34
N VAL A 306 -10.65 -18.58 -23.14
CA VAL A 306 -10.26 -19.89 -22.61
C VAL A 306 -11.47 -20.57 -21.96
N LYS A 307 -11.48 -21.90 -21.95
CA LYS A 307 -12.51 -22.70 -21.27
C LYS A 307 -11.95 -23.24 -19.96
N ALA A 308 -12.69 -23.10 -18.87
CA ALA A 308 -12.30 -23.54 -17.54
C ALA A 308 -12.24 -25.08 -17.45
N LYS A 309 -11.05 -25.62 -17.72
CA LYS A 309 -10.70 -27.06 -17.70
C LYS A 309 -9.51 -27.34 -16.78
N GLY A 310 -9.44 -26.62 -15.67
CA GLY A 310 -8.31 -26.57 -14.76
C GLY A 310 -7.28 -25.54 -15.21
N ILE A 311 -6.07 -25.99 -15.51
CA ILE A 311 -4.94 -25.13 -15.86
C ILE A 311 -5.00 -24.75 -17.35
N VAL A 312 -4.95 -23.45 -17.63
CA VAL A 312 -5.00 -22.89 -18.99
C VAL A 312 -3.79 -22.01 -19.27
N SER A 313 -3.35 -21.97 -20.53
CA SER A 313 -2.38 -20.96 -21.00
C SER A 313 -3.12 -19.72 -21.46
N LEU A 314 -2.58 -18.55 -21.11
CA LEU A 314 -3.20 -17.25 -21.41
C LEU A 314 -2.78 -16.65 -22.75
N GLY A 315 -1.89 -17.33 -23.49
CA GLY A 315 -1.33 -16.82 -24.74
C GLY A 315 -0.29 -15.73 -24.53
N ALA A 316 -0.01 -14.97 -25.59
CA ALA A 316 0.98 -13.90 -25.61
C ALA A 316 0.30 -12.52 -25.61
N PRO A 317 0.89 -11.51 -24.96
CA PRO A 317 0.42 -10.13 -25.05
C PRO A 317 0.53 -9.60 -26.49
N PRO A 318 -0.16 -8.49 -26.81
CA PRO A 318 -0.12 -7.89 -28.15
C PRO A 318 1.27 -7.43 -28.59
N SER A 319 2.16 -7.12 -27.64
CA SER A 319 3.53 -6.69 -27.93
C SER A 319 4.44 -6.89 -26.71
N ALA A 320 5.74 -6.58 -26.87
CA ALA A 320 6.71 -6.52 -25.77
C ALA A 320 6.69 -7.73 -24.82
N LEU A 321 6.83 -8.95 -25.37
CA LEU A 321 6.74 -10.23 -24.64
C LEU A 321 7.63 -10.33 -23.38
N GLY A 322 8.80 -9.68 -23.43
CA GLY A 322 9.80 -9.69 -22.34
C GLY A 322 9.61 -8.59 -21.30
N LYS A 323 8.48 -7.88 -21.31
CA LYS A 323 8.16 -6.80 -20.37
C LYS A 323 6.91 -7.17 -19.55
N ASP A 324 6.59 -6.32 -18.58
CA ASP A 324 5.48 -6.56 -17.68
C ASP A 324 4.11 -6.31 -18.32
N TRP A 325 3.14 -7.12 -17.89
CA TRP A 325 1.76 -7.10 -18.36
C TRP A 325 0.81 -7.52 -17.25
N VAL A 326 -0.43 -7.01 -17.33
CA VAL A 326 -1.55 -7.49 -16.53
C VAL A 326 -2.49 -8.26 -17.45
N VAL A 327 -2.82 -9.50 -17.10
CA VAL A 327 -3.79 -10.33 -17.79
C VAL A 327 -5.06 -10.39 -16.97
N MET A 328 -6.19 -10.05 -17.57
CA MET A 328 -7.50 -10.14 -16.95
C MET A 328 -8.31 -11.21 -17.66
N LEU A 329 -8.87 -12.13 -16.87
CA LEU A 329 -9.88 -13.07 -17.30
C LEU A 329 -11.20 -12.66 -16.68
N ASN A 330 -12.25 -12.58 -17.50
CA ASN A 330 -13.59 -12.28 -17.04
C ASN A 330 -14.57 -13.30 -17.62
N LEU A 331 -15.46 -13.81 -16.78
CA LEU A 331 -16.50 -14.75 -17.19
C LEU A 331 -17.31 -14.14 -18.35
N SER A 332 -17.35 -14.85 -19.48
CA SER A 332 -18.18 -14.44 -20.62
C SER A 332 -19.64 -14.45 -20.20
N LYS A 333 -20.34 -13.35 -20.46
CA LYS A 333 -21.78 -13.22 -20.18
C LYS A 333 -22.64 -14.01 -21.15
#